data_AF-A0A7S0B762-F1
#
_entry.id   AF-A0A7S0B762-F1
#
_cell.length_a   1.000
_cell.length_b   1.000
_cell.length_c   1.000
_cell.angle_alpha   90.00
_cell.angle_beta   90.00
_cell.angle_gamma   90.00
#
_symmetry.space_group_name_H-M   'P 1'
#
loop_
_entity.id
_entity.type
_entity.pdbx_description
1 polymer ?
#
loop_
_entity_poly.entity_id
_entity_poly.type
_entity_poly.pdbx_seq_one_letter_code
_entity_poly.pdbx_strand_id
1 'polypeptide(L)'
;ESFGELSRLTWLRLDYNDIELLPESFGRLAALMFLHLDCNDLLSLPESFGRLAALKELYLGGNRRLALLPGSFGQLVALRVLRLDPFVGFSSFPDLDQLHDDVFDALRRGRKRKRPEGPR
;
A
#
# COMPACT_ATOMS: atom_id res chain seq x y z
N GLU A 1 22.85 -6.34 3.09
CA GLU A 1 21.41 -6.63 3.15
C GLU A 1 21.01 -7.25 1.82
N SER A 2 20.61 -8.53 1.80
CA SER A 2 20.43 -9.33 0.57
C SER A 2 18.99 -9.45 0.09
N PHE A 3 18.00 -8.99 0.86
CA PHE A 3 16.59 -9.16 0.54
C PHE A 3 16.19 -8.51 -0.80
N GLY A 4 16.72 -7.32 -1.08
CA GLY A 4 16.51 -6.64 -2.37
C GLY A 4 17.14 -7.35 -3.59
N GLU A 5 17.90 -8.42 -3.40
CA GLU A 5 18.51 -9.20 -4.50
C GLU A 5 17.56 -10.28 -5.05
N LEU A 6 16.39 -10.47 -4.43
CA LEU A 6 15.34 -11.39 -4.87
C LEU A 6 14.61 -10.88 -6.12
N SER A 7 15.36 -10.59 -7.19
CA SER A 7 14.92 -9.98 -8.44
C SER A 7 13.85 -10.75 -9.22
N ARG A 8 13.63 -12.03 -8.88
CA ARG A 8 12.62 -12.90 -9.50
C ARG A 8 11.39 -13.12 -8.62
N LEU A 9 11.35 -12.52 -7.43
CA LEU A 9 10.22 -12.65 -6.52
C LEU A 9 9.02 -11.92 -7.09
N THR A 10 7.94 -12.64 -7.37
CA THR A 10 6.69 -12.09 -7.95
C THR A 10 5.57 -11.99 -6.92
N TRP A 11 5.60 -12.83 -5.89
CA TRP A 11 4.63 -12.87 -4.80
C TRP A 11 5.34 -12.83 -3.46
N LEU A 12 4.90 -11.96 -2.56
CA LEU A 12 5.42 -11.86 -1.21
C LEU A 12 4.28 -11.63 -0.23
N ARG A 13 4.19 -12.50 0.78
CA ARG A 13 3.21 -12.42 1.84
C ARG A 13 3.91 -12.31 3.19
N LEU A 14 3.62 -11.21 3.88
CA LEU A 14 4.19 -10.83 5.18
C LEU A 14 3.09 -10.37 6.15
N ASP A 15 1.84 -10.81 5.92
CA ASP A 15 0.71 -10.46 6.80
C ASP A 15 0.93 -10.98 8.24
N TYR A 16 0.33 -10.30 9.22
CA TYR A 16 0.32 -10.70 10.63
C TYR A 16 1.71 -10.85 11.25
N ASN A 17 2.55 -9.82 11.05
CA ASN A 17 3.86 -9.70 11.72
C ASN A 17 3.95 -8.34 12.42
N ASP A 18 5.05 -8.08 13.10
CA ASP A 18 5.31 -6.80 13.79
C ASP A 18 6.25 -5.90 12.96
N ILE A 19 6.07 -5.87 11.62
CA ILE A 19 6.96 -5.11 10.74
C ILE A 19 6.65 -3.63 10.89
N GLU A 20 7.61 -2.89 11.46
CA GLU A 20 7.52 -1.44 11.63
C GLU A 20 8.05 -0.66 10.41
N LEU A 21 9.07 -1.19 9.73
CA LEU A 21 9.74 -0.55 8.60
C LEU A 21 10.14 -1.59 7.56
N LEU A 22 10.08 -1.20 6.28
CA LEU A 22 10.71 -1.94 5.18
C LEU A 22 12.02 -1.25 4.79
N PRO A 23 13.06 -2.01 4.43
CA PRO A 23 14.34 -1.42 4.05
C PRO A 23 14.28 -0.73 2.69
N GLU A 24 15.18 0.23 2.43
CA GLU A 24 15.30 0.88 1.11
C GLU A 24 15.70 -0.09 -0.02
N SER A 25 16.22 -1.27 0.33
CA SER A 25 16.48 -2.33 -0.66
C SER A 25 15.19 -2.99 -1.17
N PHE A 26 14.04 -2.79 -0.51
CA PHE A 26 12.75 -3.36 -0.92
C PHE A 26 12.31 -2.88 -2.31
N GLY A 27 12.63 -1.63 -2.67
CA GLY A 27 12.38 -1.10 -4.02
C GLY A 27 13.18 -1.77 -5.14
N ARG A 28 14.11 -2.69 -4.83
CA ARG A 28 14.86 -3.48 -5.83
C ARG A 28 14.09 -4.72 -6.30
N LEU A 29 12.96 -5.06 -5.66
CA LEU A 29 12.10 -6.18 -6.04
C LEU A 29 11.28 -5.87 -7.31
N ALA A 30 11.96 -5.56 -8.41
CA ALA A 30 11.35 -5.03 -9.63
C ALA A 30 10.35 -5.97 -10.31
N ALA A 31 10.41 -7.28 -10.03
CA ALA A 31 9.47 -8.27 -10.52
C ALA A 31 8.27 -8.52 -9.58
N LEU A 32 8.22 -7.87 -8.41
CA LEU A 32 7.18 -8.10 -7.42
C LEU A 32 5.85 -7.56 -7.93
N MET A 33 4.86 -8.45 -8.01
CA MET A 33 3.53 -8.15 -8.56
C MET A 33 2.47 -8.11 -7.47
N PHE A 34 2.63 -8.91 -6.41
CA PHE A 34 1.64 -9.06 -5.36
C PHE A 34 2.32 -9.00 -4.00
N LEU A 35 1.88 -8.05 -3.18
CA LEU A 35 2.44 -7.80 -1.87
C LEU A 35 1.34 -7.70 -0.82
N HIS A 36 1.44 -8.59 0.15
CA HIS A 36 0.53 -8.70 1.28
C HIS A 36 1.28 -8.31 2.55
N LEU A 37 0.88 -7.19 3.15
CA LEU A 37 1.44 -6.60 4.37
C LEU A 37 0.32 -6.28 5.38
N ASP A 38 -0.83 -6.95 5.27
CA ASP A 38 -1.96 -6.71 6.18
C ASP A 38 -1.57 -7.05 7.63
N CYS A 39 -2.14 -6.32 8.59
CA CYS A 39 -1.93 -6.52 10.02
C CYS A 39 -0.45 -6.53 10.42
N ASN A 40 0.26 -5.46 10.05
CA ASN A 40 1.58 -5.10 10.57
C ASN A 40 1.50 -3.76 11.34
N ASP A 41 2.64 -3.24 11.80
CA ASP A 41 2.75 -1.96 12.51
C ASP A 41 3.57 -0.92 11.72
N LEU A 42 3.48 -0.96 10.38
CA LEU A 42 4.27 -0.10 9.49
C LEU A 42 4.08 1.38 9.84
N LEU A 43 5.17 2.13 10.02
CA LEU A 43 5.13 3.58 10.22
C LEU A 43 5.06 4.33 8.89
N SER A 44 5.82 3.85 7.91
CA SER A 44 5.94 4.39 6.56
C SER A 44 6.39 3.30 5.58
N LEU A 45 6.28 3.60 4.29
CA LEU A 45 6.97 2.84 3.25
C LEU A 45 8.23 3.62 2.83
N PRO A 46 9.32 2.93 2.43
CA PRO A 46 10.56 3.57 1.98
C PRO A 46 10.35 4.41 0.71
N GLU A 47 11.19 5.41 0.47
CA GLU A 47 11.04 6.25 -0.74
C GLU A 47 11.33 5.45 -2.02
N SER A 48 12.14 4.39 -1.93
CA SER A 48 12.33 3.45 -3.04
C SER A 48 11.10 2.59 -3.38
N PHE A 49 10.04 2.60 -2.57
CA PHE A 49 8.87 1.74 -2.79
C PHE A 49 8.18 2.00 -4.14
N GLY A 50 8.20 3.25 -4.63
CA GLY A 50 7.72 3.60 -5.97
C GLY A 50 8.46 2.91 -7.12
N ARG A 51 9.63 2.30 -6.88
CA ARG A 51 10.39 1.53 -7.90
C ARG A 51 9.79 0.15 -8.19
N LEU A 52 8.78 -0.30 -7.43
CA LEU A 52 8.07 -1.55 -7.66
C LEU A 52 7.14 -1.44 -8.87
N ALA A 53 7.70 -1.18 -10.05
CA ALA A 53 6.96 -0.86 -11.28
C ALA A 53 6.07 -2.01 -11.79
N ALA A 54 6.30 -3.25 -11.33
CA ALA A 54 5.48 -4.41 -11.67
C ALA A 54 4.35 -4.68 -10.65
N LEU A 55 4.28 -3.93 -9.53
CA LEU A 55 3.35 -4.18 -8.45
C LEU A 55 1.92 -3.89 -8.89
N LYS A 56 1.06 -4.90 -8.81
CA LYS A 56 -0.35 -4.86 -9.24
C LYS A 56 -1.30 -4.81 -8.05
N GLU A 57 -0.97 -5.52 -6.98
CA GLU A 57 -1.80 -5.59 -5.79
C GLU A 57 -0.97 -5.35 -4.53
N LEU A 58 -1.46 -4.44 -3.70
CA LEU A 58 -0.87 -4.07 -2.43
C LEU A 58 -1.93 -4.06 -1.34
N TYR A 59 -1.73 -4.89 -0.33
CA TYR A 59 -2.59 -4.98 0.84
C TYR A 59 -1.84 -4.47 2.07
N LEU A 60 -2.36 -3.40 2.67
CA LEU A 60 -1.78 -2.67 3.81
C LEU A 60 -2.83 -2.44 4.92
N GLY A 61 -3.96 -3.14 4.90
CA GLY A 61 -4.98 -3.05 5.95
C GLY A 61 -4.42 -3.46 7.31
N GLY A 62 -4.96 -2.95 8.40
CA GLY A 62 -4.47 -3.22 9.74
C GLY A 62 -3.14 -2.56 10.13
N ASN A 63 -2.49 -1.78 9.25
CA ASN A 63 -1.28 -1.00 9.58
C ASN A 63 -1.65 0.32 10.26
N ARG A 64 -1.96 0.25 11.57
CA ARG A 64 -2.55 1.39 12.32
C ARG A 64 -1.63 2.60 12.48
N ARG A 65 -0.31 2.38 12.39
CA ARG A 65 0.72 3.44 12.52
C ARG A 65 1.12 4.07 11.19
N LEU A 66 0.68 3.50 10.06
CA LEU A 66 1.06 3.98 8.74
C LEU A 66 0.35 5.31 8.53
N ALA A 67 1.06 6.42 8.57
CA ALA A 67 0.44 7.75 8.50
C ALA A 67 0.56 8.41 7.12
N LEU A 68 1.60 8.05 6.37
CA LEU A 68 1.99 8.71 5.12
C LEU A 68 2.47 7.65 4.12
N LEU A 69 2.16 7.89 2.84
CA LEU A 69 2.78 7.19 1.72
C LEU A 69 3.94 8.03 1.19
N PRO A 70 5.02 7.42 0.67
CA PRO A 70 6.19 8.13 0.13
C PRO A 70 5.81 8.98 -1.09
N GLY A 71 6.62 9.99 -1.40
CA GLY A 71 6.37 10.87 -2.55
C GLY A 71 6.39 10.11 -3.89
N SER A 72 7.19 9.05 -3.95
CA SER A 72 7.28 8.12 -5.07
C SER A 72 6.09 7.19 -5.23
N PHE A 73 5.09 7.16 -4.33
CA PHE A 73 4.01 6.18 -4.39
C PHE A 73 3.20 6.23 -5.70
N GLY A 74 3.07 7.42 -6.30
CA GLY A 74 2.45 7.60 -7.63
C GLY A 74 3.20 6.89 -8.77
N GLN A 75 4.45 6.47 -8.57
CA GLN A 75 5.25 5.74 -9.56
C GLN A 75 4.88 4.26 -9.67
N LEU A 76 3.97 3.77 -8.83
CA LEU A 76 3.41 2.41 -8.90
C LEU A 76 2.42 2.30 -10.07
N VAL A 77 2.89 2.53 -11.28
CA VAL A 77 2.07 2.66 -12.52
C VAL A 77 1.30 1.38 -12.89
N ALA A 78 1.72 0.22 -12.40
CA ALA A 78 1.03 -1.05 -12.61
C ALA A 78 -0.01 -1.38 -11.54
N LEU A 79 -0.12 -0.57 -10.48
CA LEU A 79 -0.98 -0.84 -9.33
C LEU A 79 -2.45 -0.69 -9.72
N ARG A 80 -3.22 -1.74 -9.43
CA ARG A 80 -4.66 -1.82 -9.73
C ARG A 80 -5.48 -2.04 -8.49
N VAL A 81 -4.90 -2.69 -7.48
CA VAL A 81 -5.56 -2.96 -6.20
C VAL A 81 -4.71 -2.39 -5.08
N LEU A 82 -5.29 -1.46 -4.33
CA LEU A 82 -4.73 -0.93 -3.09
C LEU A 82 -5.76 -1.10 -1.97
N ARG A 83 -5.41 -1.86 -0.94
CA ARG A 83 -6.20 -1.99 0.28
C ARG A 83 -5.50 -1.27 1.42
N LEU A 84 -6.19 -0.29 2.00
CA LEU A 84 -5.75 0.49 3.16
C LEU A 84 -6.90 0.56 4.17
N ASP A 85 -6.57 0.84 5.43
CA ASP A 85 -7.60 1.07 6.44
C ASP A 85 -8.27 2.43 6.26
N PRO A 86 -9.61 2.51 6.44
CA PRO A 86 -10.38 3.75 6.20
C PRO A 86 -10.11 4.86 7.22
N PHE A 87 -9.41 4.58 8.32
CA PHE A 87 -9.12 5.52 9.40
C PHE A 87 -7.65 5.95 9.46
N VAL A 88 -6.82 5.53 8.51
CA VAL A 88 -5.49 6.08 8.39
C VAL A 88 -5.64 7.58 8.15
N GLY A 89 -5.01 8.38 9.01
CA GLY A 89 -5.04 9.83 9.00
C GLY A 89 -4.32 10.45 7.80
N PHE A 90 -4.55 9.96 6.59
CA PHE A 90 -4.20 10.63 5.35
C PHE A 90 -5.01 11.94 5.29
N SER A 91 -4.50 12.96 5.96
CA SER A 91 -5.00 14.34 5.87
C SER A 91 -4.83 14.88 4.45
N SER A 92 -3.84 14.36 3.71
CA SER A 92 -3.83 14.34 2.25
C SER A 92 -3.30 12.99 1.78
N PHE A 93 -3.91 12.44 0.73
CA PHE A 93 -3.20 11.45 -0.08
C PHE A 93 -2.12 12.22 -0.86
N PRO A 94 -0.88 11.71 -1.00
CA PRO A 94 0.09 12.29 -1.92
C PRO A 94 -0.49 12.31 -3.34
N ASP A 95 0.14 13.03 -4.26
CA ASP A 95 -0.30 13.19 -5.64
C ASP A 95 -0.50 11.82 -6.34
N LEU A 96 -1.70 11.26 -6.18
CA LEU A 96 -2.13 9.98 -6.74
C LEU A 96 -2.64 10.17 -8.16
N ASP A 97 -2.53 11.37 -8.76
CA ASP A 97 -3.04 11.66 -10.10
C ASP A 97 -2.39 10.77 -11.18
N GLN A 98 -1.29 10.08 -10.83
CA GLN A 98 -0.57 9.11 -11.65
C GLN A 98 -1.07 7.66 -11.51
N LEU A 99 -1.94 7.36 -10.52
CA LEU A 99 -2.56 6.04 -10.35
C LEU A 99 -3.81 5.92 -11.22
N HIS A 100 -4.06 4.71 -11.73
CA HIS A 100 -5.22 4.44 -12.57
C HIS A 100 -6.54 4.68 -11.80
N ASP A 101 -7.57 5.16 -12.49
CA ASP A 101 -8.89 5.50 -11.93
C ASP A 101 -9.50 4.38 -11.07
N ASP A 102 -9.22 3.11 -11.43
CA ASP A 102 -9.71 1.92 -10.73
C ASP A 102 -9.25 1.86 -9.26
N VAL A 103 -8.05 2.36 -8.96
CA VAL A 103 -7.50 2.39 -7.60
C VAL A 103 -8.28 3.40 -6.74
N PHE A 104 -8.59 4.57 -7.31
CA PHE A 104 -9.39 5.59 -6.63
C PHE A 104 -10.81 5.14 -6.34
N ASP A 105 -11.41 4.38 -7.26
CA ASP A 105 -12.75 3.85 -7.13
C ASP A 105 -12.85 2.88 -5.94
N ALA A 106 -11.83 2.03 -5.75
CA ALA A 106 -11.72 1.15 -4.59
C ALA A 106 -11.63 1.93 -3.27
N LEU A 107 -10.83 3.01 -3.23
CA LEU A 107 -10.71 3.89 -2.07
C LEU A 107 -12.02 4.66 -1.78
N ARG A 108 -12.73 5.13 -2.82
CA ARG A 108 -14.00 5.87 -2.69
C ARG A 108 -15.16 5.00 -2.21
N ARG A 109 -15.22 3.72 -2.59
CA ARG A 109 -16.29 2.78 -2.14
C ARG A 109 -16.25 2.56 -0.62
N GLY A 110 -15.07 2.68 0.01
CA GLY A 110 -14.93 2.63 1.48
C GLY A 110 -15.59 3.79 2.23
N ARG A 111 -15.79 4.97 1.60
CA ARG A 111 -16.43 6.14 2.22
C ARG A 111 -17.97 6.05 2.30
N LYS A 112 -18.62 5.12 1.59
CA LYS A 112 -20.10 5.05 1.48
C LYS A 112 -20.77 4.06 2.45
N ARG A 113 -20.24 3.85 3.66
CA ARG A 113 -21.06 3.25 4.74
C ARG A 113 -21.92 4.34 5.39
N LYS A 114 -23.10 4.59 4.82
CA LYS A 114 -24.19 5.33 5.49
C LYS A 114 -24.41 4.67 6.86
N ARG A 115 -24.38 5.47 7.94
CA ARG A 115 -24.95 5.04 9.23
C ARG A 115 -26.39 4.60 8.96
N PRO A 116 -26.86 3.44 9.44
CA PRO A 116 -28.29 3.19 9.47
C PRO A 116 -28.88 4.23 10.42
N GLU A 117 -29.69 5.15 9.89
CA GLU A 117 -30.61 5.94 10.71
C GLU A 117 -31.55 4.93 11.38
N GLY A 118 -31.46 4.83 12.70
CA GLY A 118 -32.37 4.01 13.50
C GLY A 118 -33.81 4.50 13.34
N PRO A 119 -34.81 3.62 13.48
CA PRO A 119 -36.20 4.02 13.36
C PRO A 119 -36.56 4.96 14.52
N ARG A 120 -37.44 5.93 14.21
CA ARG A 120 -37.98 6.94 15.12
C ARG A 120 -38.82 6.32 16.24
#